data_AF-A0A6L9LYE7-F1
#
_entry.id   AF-A0A6L9LYE7-F1
#
_cell.length_a   1.000
_cell.length_b   1.000
_cell.length_c   1.000
_cell.angle_alpha   90.00
_cell.angle_beta   90.00
_cell.angle_gamma   90.00
#
_symmetry.space_group_name_H-M   'P 1'
#
loop_
_entity.id
_entity.type
_entity.pdbx_description
1 polymer ?
#
loop_
_entity_poly.entity_id
_entity_poly.type
_entity_poly.pdbx_seq_one_letter_code
_entity_poly.pdbx_strand_id
1 'polypeptide(L)'
;MFFNEIPSLFAGFFDFLNSPQWKAWPFNSGYGEHLWPAIARFAFISVIMGGILLFLRLLFGPGGPLRDKELEQEAQEETARERAEVEALFAQGEISEMDYKIRMKKLKD
;
A
#
# COMPACT_ATOMS: atom_id res chain seq x y z
N MET A 1 27.94 -23.51 23.94
CA MET A 1 28.47 -23.76 22.57
C MET A 1 27.58 -23.17 21.46
N PHE A 2 26.72 -22.18 21.71
CA PHE A 2 25.82 -21.61 20.68
C PHE A 2 26.29 -20.27 20.08
N PHE A 3 27.32 -19.64 20.66
CA PHE A 3 27.76 -18.29 20.28
C PHE A 3 28.89 -18.26 19.23
N ASN A 4 29.49 -19.41 18.89
CA ASN A 4 30.56 -19.48 17.88
C ASN A 4 30.05 -19.64 16.43
N GLU A 5 28.76 -19.90 16.22
CA GLU A 5 28.19 -20.11 14.88
C GLU A 5 27.54 -18.86 14.28
N ILE A 6 27.29 -17.84 15.12
CA ILE A 6 26.75 -16.56 14.68
C ILE A 6 27.70 -15.90 13.67
N PRO A 7 29.02 -15.79 13.92
CA PRO A 7 29.95 -15.17 12.97
C PRO A 7 30.00 -15.89 11.61
N SER A 8 29.89 -17.22 11.58
CA SER A 8 29.91 -18.01 10.33
C SER A 8 28.62 -17.86 9.51
N LEU A 9 27.46 -17.73 10.15
CA LEU A 9 26.19 -17.47 9.46
C LEU A 9 26.18 -16.07 8.83
N PHE A 10 26.67 -15.06 9.57
CA PHE A 10 26.81 -13.71 9.03
C PHE A 10 27.84 -13.65 7.91
N ALA A 11 28.99 -14.32 8.06
CA ALA A 11 30.00 -14.41 6.99
C ALA A 11 29.44 -15.06 5.71
N GLY A 12 28.74 -16.20 5.84
CA GLY A 12 28.10 -16.87 4.70
C GLY A 12 27.00 -16.03 4.03
N PHE A 13 26.28 -15.23 4.81
CA PHE A 13 25.30 -14.27 4.28
C PHE A 13 25.97 -13.14 3.49
N PHE A 14 27.06 -12.55 4.00
CA PHE A 14 27.80 -11.50 3.28
C PHE A 14 28.50 -12.04 2.03
N ASP A 15 29.01 -13.28 2.05
CA ASP A 15 29.54 -13.95 0.87
C ASP A 15 28.45 -14.22 -0.17
N PHE A 16 27.26 -14.64 0.27
CA PHE A 16 26.10 -14.80 -0.60
C PHE A 16 25.69 -13.46 -1.26
N LEU A 17 25.64 -12.36 -0.51
CA LEU A 17 25.33 -11.03 -1.06
C LEU A 17 26.39 -10.54 -2.06
N ASN A 18 27.66 -10.90 -1.85
CA ASN A 18 28.75 -10.52 -2.74
C ASN A 18 28.87 -11.40 -3.99
N SER A 19 28.15 -12.52 -4.01
CA SER A 19 28.20 -13.47 -5.10
C SER A 19 27.66 -12.89 -6.43
N PRO A 20 28.30 -13.21 -7.58
CA PRO A 20 27.88 -12.71 -8.88
C PRO A 20 26.42 -13.03 -9.22
N GLN A 21 25.92 -14.18 -8.76
CA GLN A 21 24.54 -14.63 -8.97
C GLN A 21 23.51 -13.77 -8.24
N TRP A 22 23.82 -13.29 -7.03
CA TRP A 22 22.91 -12.40 -6.29
C TRP A 22 22.89 -11.00 -6.90
N LYS A 23 24.05 -10.51 -7.36
CA LYS A 23 24.16 -9.23 -8.08
C LYS A 23 23.37 -9.23 -9.40
N ALA A 24 23.08 -10.40 -9.97
CA ALA A 24 22.33 -10.56 -11.22
C ALA A 24 20.81 -10.70 -11.04
N TRP A 25 20.32 -10.80 -9.80
CA TRP A 25 18.90 -10.92 -9.47
C TRP A 25 18.17 -9.56 -9.58
N PRO A 26 16.89 -9.50 -10.01
CA PRO A 26 16.03 -10.58 -10.51
C PRO A 26 16.12 -10.82 -12.03
N PHE A 27 16.69 -9.88 -12.79
CA PHE A 27 16.87 -10.03 -14.24
C PHE A 27 18.24 -9.49 -14.61
N ASN A 28 19.10 -10.32 -15.19
CA ASN A 28 20.46 -9.94 -15.58
C ASN A 28 20.47 -9.09 -16.86
N SER A 29 21.36 -8.10 -16.88
CA SER A 29 22.04 -7.63 -18.08
C SER A 29 23.39 -7.15 -17.58
N GLY A 30 24.51 -7.62 -18.15
CA GLY A 30 25.80 -6.98 -17.91
C GLY A 30 25.69 -5.45 -18.10
N TYR A 31 26.62 -4.68 -17.53
CA TYR A 31 26.69 -3.23 -17.69
C TYR A 31 26.61 -2.85 -19.20
N GLY A 32 25.42 -2.55 -19.72
CA GLY A 32 25.21 -2.25 -21.14
C GLY A 32 23.80 -2.54 -21.71
N GLU A 33 23.09 -1.46 -22.05
CA GLU A 33 22.20 -1.25 -23.22
C GLU A 33 21.11 -2.28 -23.62
N HIS A 34 20.33 -2.82 -22.67
CA HIS A 34 19.10 -3.53 -23.04
C HIS A 34 17.89 -2.96 -22.29
N LEU A 35 16.98 -2.31 -23.03
CA LEU A 35 15.74 -1.73 -22.50
C LEU A 35 14.79 -2.81 -21.95
N TRP A 36 14.83 -4.02 -22.49
CA TRP A 36 13.89 -5.09 -22.14
C TRP A 36 14.09 -5.63 -20.72
N PRO A 37 15.33 -5.96 -20.27
CA PRO A 37 15.58 -6.28 -18.87
C PRO A 37 15.22 -5.16 -17.90
N ALA A 38 15.43 -3.89 -18.28
CA ALA A 38 15.05 -2.76 -17.43
C ALA A 38 13.53 -2.67 -17.24
N ILE A 39 12.75 -2.80 -18.32
CA ILE A 39 11.28 -2.83 -18.27
C ILE A 39 10.80 -4.01 -17.43
N ALA A 40 11.38 -5.20 -17.61
CA ALA A 40 11.03 -6.38 -16.82
C ALA A 40 11.29 -6.17 -15.31
N ARG A 41 12.40 -5.52 -14.93
CA ARG A 41 12.68 -5.13 -13.54
C ARG A 41 11.63 -4.18 -13.01
N PHE A 42 11.29 -3.12 -13.74
CA PHE A 42 10.26 -2.17 -13.30
C PHE A 42 8.89 -2.83 -13.17
N ALA A 43 8.49 -3.66 -14.15
CA ALA A 43 7.23 -4.40 -14.08
C ALA A 43 7.19 -5.32 -12.86
N PHE A 44 8.27 -6.06 -12.59
CA PHE A 44 8.36 -6.93 -11.43
C PHE A 44 8.29 -6.17 -10.10
N ILE A 45 9.02 -5.06 -9.98
CA ILE A 45 8.94 -4.20 -8.79
C ILE A 45 7.52 -3.67 -8.62
N SER A 46 6.87 -3.20 -9.69
CA SER A 46 5.49 -2.72 -9.65
C SER A 46 4.51 -3.81 -9.21
N VAL A 47 4.69 -5.05 -9.66
CA VAL A 47 3.87 -6.19 -9.23
C VAL A 47 4.05 -6.48 -7.74
N ILE A 48 5.30 -6.53 -7.26
CA ILE A 48 5.56 -6.73 -5.82
C ILE A 48 4.97 -5.58 -5.01
N MET A 49 5.21 -4.35 -5.42
CA MET A 49 4.70 -3.15 -4.76
C MET A 49 3.17 -3.16 -4.71
N GLY A 50 2.51 -3.46 -5.84
CA GLY A 50 1.07 -3.60 -5.92
C GLY A 50 0.54 -4.71 -5.01
N GLY A 51 1.24 -5.85 -4.94
CA GLY A 51 0.93 -6.93 -4.01
C GLY A 51 1.04 -6.51 -2.54
N ILE A 52 2.10 -5.78 -2.17
CA ILE A 52 2.28 -5.24 -0.82
C ILE A 52 1.16 -4.25 -0.50
N LEU A 53 0.86 -3.31 -1.39
CA LEU A 53 -0.22 -2.34 -1.20
C LEU A 53 -1.58 -3.02 -1.06
N LEU A 54 -1.86 -4.06 -1.86
CA LEU A 54 -3.09 -4.84 -1.75
C LEU A 54 -3.15 -5.57 -0.40
N PHE A 55 -2.05 -6.19 0.02
CA PHE A 55 -1.97 -6.89 1.30
C PHE A 55 -2.20 -5.94 2.48
N LEU A 56 -1.56 -4.76 2.46
CA LEU A 56 -1.79 -3.71 3.46
C LEU A 56 -3.22 -3.19 3.40
N ARG A 57 -3.80 -3.01 2.21
CA ARG A 57 -5.19 -2.59 2.04
C ARG A 57 -6.19 -3.62 2.58
N LEU A 58 -5.87 -4.91 2.53
CA LEU A 58 -6.69 -5.98 3.10
C LEU A 58 -6.54 -6.06 4.63
N LEU A 59 -5.34 -5.86 5.16
CA LEU A 59 -5.08 -5.97 6.60
C LEU A 59 -5.49 -4.72 7.39
N PHE A 60 -5.22 -3.54 6.84
CA PHE A 60 -5.36 -2.24 7.52
C PHE A 60 -6.39 -1.30 6.86
N GLY A 61 -6.95 -1.68 5.71
CA GLY A 61 -8.05 -0.91 5.10
C GLY A 61 -9.35 -1.01 5.90
N PRO A 62 -10.43 -0.33 5.46
CA PRO A 62 -11.76 -0.46 6.08
C PRO A 62 -12.19 -1.92 6.22
N GLY A 63 -12.58 -2.32 7.43
CA GLY A 63 -12.90 -3.70 7.77
C GLY A 63 -11.70 -4.68 7.85
N GLY A 64 -10.47 -4.17 7.80
CA GLY A 64 -9.26 -4.99 7.93
C GLY A 64 -9.06 -5.53 9.36
N PRO A 65 -8.60 -6.79 9.53
CA PRO A 65 -8.51 -7.43 10.85
C PRO A 65 -7.46 -6.81 11.78
N LEU A 66 -6.50 -6.06 11.25
CA LEU A 66 -5.43 -5.40 12.02
C LEU A 66 -5.64 -3.89 12.16
N ARG A 67 -6.76 -3.36 11.66
CA ARG A 67 -7.12 -1.95 11.84
C ARG A 67 -7.60 -1.72 13.27
N ASP A 68 -7.10 -0.67 13.90
CA ASP A 68 -7.52 -0.30 15.25
C ASP A 68 -8.96 0.23 15.25
N LYS A 69 -9.74 -0.13 16.27
CA LYS A 69 -11.18 0.19 16.35
C LYS A 69 -11.40 1.68 16.61
N GLU A 70 -10.48 2.35 17.28
CA GLU A 70 -10.54 3.79 17.52
C GLU A 70 -10.45 4.57 16.20
N LEU A 71 -9.53 4.18 15.31
CA LEU A 71 -9.39 4.76 13.97
C LEU A 71 -10.58 4.47 13.04
N GLU A 72 -11.32 3.38 13.29
CA GLU A 72 -12.57 3.10 12.56
C GLU A 72 -13.72 3.98 13.06
N GLN A 73 -13.78 4.25 14.37
CA GLN A 73 -14.78 5.14 14.97
C GLN A 73 -14.58 6.59 14.52
N GLU A 74 -13.35 7.12 14.55
CA GLU A 74 -13.07 8.48 14.07
C GLU A 74 -13.47 8.67 12.60
N ALA A 75 -13.13 7.70 11.74
CA ALA A 75 -13.51 7.76 10.32
C ALA A 75 -15.04 7.69 10.10
N GLN A 76 -15.76 6.91 10.91
CA GLN A 76 -17.22 6.88 10.88
C GLN A 76 -17.83 8.18 11.38
N GLU A 77 -17.26 8.79 12.42
CA GLU A 77 -17.69 10.08 12.94
C GLU A 77 -17.48 11.21 11.93
N GLU A 78 -16.32 11.26 11.26
CA GLU A 78 -16.07 12.24 10.19
C GLU A 78 -17.05 12.07 9.04
N THR A 79 -17.26 10.83 8.58
CA THR A 79 -18.25 10.54 7.52
C THR A 79 -19.66 10.95 7.94
N ALA A 80 -20.05 10.71 9.20
CA ALA A 80 -21.34 11.09 9.73
C ALA A 80 -21.50 12.62 9.82
N ARG A 81 -20.45 13.34 10.25
CA ARG A 81 -20.43 14.81 10.28
C ARG A 81 -20.57 15.40 8.88
N GLU A 82 -19.78 14.93 7.92
CA GLU A 82 -19.88 15.40 6.53
C GLU A 82 -21.27 15.15 5.93
N ARG A 83 -21.90 14.01 6.23
CA ARG A 83 -23.28 13.74 5.80
C ARG A 83 -24.28 14.70 6.45
N ALA A 84 -24.15 14.95 7.75
CA ALA A 84 -25.02 15.87 8.48
C ALA A 84 -24.88 17.31 7.97
N GLU A 85 -23.67 17.75 7.62
CA GLU A 85 -23.42 19.05 7.00
C GLU A 85 -24.09 19.15 5.63
N VAL A 86 -23.94 18.14 4.78
CA VAL A 86 -24.57 18.10 3.46
C VAL A 86 -26.10 18.11 3.58
N GLU A 87 -26.67 17.41 4.55
CA GLU A 87 -28.11 17.42 4.83
C GLU A 87 -28.59 18.78 5.36
N ALA A 88 -27.82 19.42 6.26
CA ALA A 88 -28.13 20.76 6.75
C ALA A 88 -28.11 21.81 5.64
N LEU A 89 -27.11 21.77 4.75
CA LEU A 89 -27.02 22.66 3.58
C LEU A 89 -28.21 22.47 2.63
N PHE A 90 -28.67 21.22 2.45
CA PHE A 90 -29.85 20.93 1.64
C PHE A 90 -31.13 21.43 2.31
N ALA A 91 -31.29 21.23 3.61
CA ALA A 91 -32.42 21.72 4.39
C ALA A 91 -32.51 23.25 4.43
N GLN A 92 -31.35 23.93 4.42
CA GLN A 92 -31.25 25.39 4.31
C GLN A 92 -31.51 25.90 2.88
N GLY A 93 -31.57 25.01 1.89
CA GLY A 93 -31.77 25.36 0.48
C GLY A 93 -30.53 25.95 -0.20
N GLU A 94 -29.34 25.84 0.42
CA GLU A 94 -28.09 26.38 -0.11
C GLU A 94 -27.50 25.51 -1.22
N ILE A 95 -27.89 24.24 -1.31
CA ILE A 95 -27.49 23.32 -2.36
C ILE A 95 -28.70 22.75 -3.11
N SER A 96 -28.55 22.55 -4.42
CA SER A 96 -29.61 21.97 -5.23
C SER A 96 -29.80 20.47 -4.93
N GLU A 97 -30.97 19.92 -5.25
CA GLU A 97 -31.26 18.49 -5.10
C GLU A 97 -30.26 17.61 -5.88
N MET A 98 -29.77 18.10 -7.02
CA MET A 98 -28.75 17.41 -7.82
C MET A 98 -27.40 17.38 -7.10
N ASP A 99 -26.98 18.52 -6.52
CA ASP A 99 -25.71 18.61 -5.79
C ASP A 99 -25.73 17.78 -4.51
N TYR A 100 -26.87 17.78 -3.81
CA TYR A 100 -27.10 16.90 -2.66
C TYR A 100 -26.92 15.43 -3.03
N LYS A 101 -27.56 14.96 -4.11
CA LYS A 101 -27.44 13.57 -4.58
C LYS A 101 -26.01 13.19 -4.96
N ILE A 102 -25.26 14.09 -5.60
CA ILE A 102 -23.85 13.84 -5.97
C ILE A 102 -22.97 13.74 -4.73
N ARG A 103 -23.10 14.69 -3.79
CA ARG A 103 -22.30 14.71 -2.55
C ARG A 103 -22.60 13.52 -1.66
N MET A 104 -23.88 13.20 -1.46
CA MET A 104 -24.31 12.05 -0.67
C MET A 104 -23.86 10.72 -1.28
N LYS A 105 -23.78 10.62 -2.61
CA LYS A 105 -23.24 9.43 -3.30
C LYS A 105 -21.74 9.25 -3.04
N LYS A 106 -20.95 10.33 -3.02
CA LYS A 106 -19.51 10.29 -2.72
C LYS A 106 -19.22 9.84 -1.28
N LEU A 107 -20.11 10.20 -0.35
CA LEU A 107 -20.01 9.83 1.07
C LEU A 107 -20.41 8.37 1.36
N LYS A 108 -20.81 7.60 0.36
CA LYS A 108 -21.30 6.22 0.49
C LYS A 108 -20.23 5.17 0.16
N ASP A 109 -19.10 5.60 -0.42
CA ASP A 109 -17.94 4.76 -0.77
C ASP A 109 -16.82 4.89 0.28
#